data_AF-R7JAX1-F1
#
_entry.id   AF-R7JAX1-F1
#
_cell.length_a   1.000
_cell.length_b   1.000
_cell.length_c   1.000
_cell.angle_alpha   90.00
_cell.angle_beta   90.00
_cell.angle_gamma   90.00
#
_symmetry.space_group_name_H-M   'P 1'
#
loop_
_entity.id
_entity.type
_entity.pdbx_description
1 polymer ?
#
loop_
_entity_poly.entity_id
_entity_poly.type
_entity_poly.pdbx_seq_one_letter_code
_entity_poly.pdbx_strand_id
1 'polypeptide(L)'
;MNRKLFGQKLKNLRKLHNFTQEKMSELIDIDVRQVARIEAGESLPSVVTLQRMAKILAVTPNDLLNFENDEANTIKTSLKSDINDILSLAKEEQLILIKKLILAVL
;
A
#
# COMPACT_ATOMS: atom_id res chain seq x y z
N MET A 1 -3.18 1.92 -6.21
CA MET A 1 -1.74 1.74 -5.97
C MET A 1 -1.09 2.95 -5.27
N ASN A 2 -0.90 2.83 -3.95
CA ASN A 2 -0.14 3.81 -3.16
C ASN A 2 1.37 3.60 -3.37
N ARG A 3 2.08 4.60 -3.93
CA ARG A 3 3.52 4.51 -4.25
C ARG A 3 4.40 4.26 -3.03
N LYS A 4 4.08 4.86 -1.89
CA LYS A 4 4.84 4.65 -0.63
C LYS A 4 4.68 3.22 -0.12
N LEU A 5 3.47 2.69 -0.19
CA LEU A 5 3.19 1.31 0.23
C LEU A 5 3.91 0.30 -0.66
N PHE A 6 3.88 0.53 -1.99
CA PHE A 6 4.64 -0.28 -2.95
C PHE A 6 6.14 -0.26 -2.65
N GLY A 7 6.74 0.93 -2.53
CA GLY A 7 8.16 1.09 -2.24
C GLY A 7 8.57 0.40 -0.94
N GLN A 8 7.75 0.52 0.10
CA GLN A 8 7.97 -0.16 1.37
C GLN A 8 7.87 -1.69 1.26
N LYS A 9 6.89 -2.21 0.52
CA LYS A 9 6.76 -3.66 0.27
C LYS A 9 7.97 -4.20 -0.48
N LEU A 10 8.39 -3.50 -1.53
CA LEU A 10 9.58 -3.86 -2.31
C LEU A 10 10.83 -3.90 -1.43
N LYS A 11 11.04 -2.87 -0.60
CA LYS A 11 12.16 -2.79 0.34
C LYS A 11 12.16 -3.93 1.35
N ASN A 12 10.99 -4.31 1.85
CA ASN A 12 10.87 -5.43 2.79
C ASN A 12 11.22 -6.76 2.12
N LEU A 13 10.73 -7.01 0.91
CA LEU A 13 11.06 -8.21 0.14
C LEU A 13 12.55 -8.26 -0.20
N ARG A 14 13.14 -7.15 -0.66
CA ARG A 14 14.59 -7.07 -0.93
C ARG A 14 15.41 -7.47 0.31
N LYS A 15 15.04 -6.93 1.48
CA LYS A 15 15.72 -7.25 2.74
C LYS A 15 15.53 -8.72 3.15
N LEU A 16 14.35 -9.29 2.93
CA LEU A 16 14.08 -10.70 3.19
C LEU A 16 14.99 -11.62 2.37
N HIS A 17 15.32 -11.21 1.15
CA HIS A 17 16.28 -11.89 0.27
C HIS A 17 17.76 -11.52 0.55
N ASN A 18 18.04 -10.75 1.60
CA ASN A 18 19.39 -10.27 1.96
C ASN A 18 20.10 -9.49 0.85
N PHE A 19 19.36 -8.85 -0.05
CA PHE A 19 19.97 -8.01 -1.09
C PHE A 19 20.19 -6.59 -0.56
N THR A 20 21.37 -6.01 -0.82
CA THR A 20 21.57 -4.57 -0.71
C THR A 20 20.89 -3.85 -1.88
N GLN A 21 20.77 -2.51 -1.84
CA GLN A 21 20.22 -1.77 -2.98
C GLN A 21 21.13 -1.92 -4.21
N GLU A 22 22.45 -1.92 -4.00
CA GLU A 22 23.47 -2.17 -5.01
C GLU A 22 23.27 -3.57 -5.59
N LYS A 23 23.13 -4.59 -4.73
CA LYS A 23 22.96 -5.96 -5.22
C LYS A 23 21.69 -6.13 -6.05
N MET A 24 20.60 -5.53 -5.60
CA MET A 24 19.34 -5.54 -6.35
C MET A 24 19.48 -4.80 -7.68
N SER A 25 20.18 -3.67 -7.69
CA SER A 25 20.42 -2.87 -8.91
C SER A 25 21.22 -3.63 -9.96
N GLU A 26 22.22 -4.42 -9.54
CA GLU A 26 22.96 -5.33 -10.42
C GLU A 26 22.05 -6.42 -11.00
N LEU A 27 21.23 -7.04 -10.15
CA LEU A 27 20.38 -8.17 -10.55
C LEU A 27 19.27 -7.79 -11.54
N ILE A 28 18.78 -6.56 -11.48
CA ILE A 28 17.72 -6.06 -12.39
C ILE A 28 18.22 -5.06 -13.43
N ASP A 29 19.53 -4.81 -13.46
CA ASP A 29 20.23 -3.97 -14.44
C ASP A 29 19.61 -2.56 -14.53
N ILE A 30 19.61 -1.85 -13.40
CA ILE A 30 19.23 -0.44 -13.29
C ILE A 30 20.20 0.31 -12.36
N ASP A 31 20.12 1.65 -12.33
CA ASP A 31 20.92 2.46 -11.41
C ASP A 31 20.47 2.28 -9.95
N VAL A 32 21.42 2.20 -9.01
CA VAL A 32 21.14 2.04 -7.57
C VAL A 32 20.25 3.17 -7.02
N ARG A 33 20.41 4.40 -7.52
CA ARG A 33 19.54 5.54 -7.14
C ARG A 33 18.12 5.32 -7.63
N GLN A 34 17.93 4.64 -8.77
CA GLN A 34 16.60 4.27 -9.23
C GLN A 34 15.95 3.27 -8.27
N VAL A 35 16.67 2.25 -7.78
CA VAL A 35 16.19 1.35 -6.71
C VAL A 35 15.78 2.17 -5.48
N ALA A 36 16.65 3.07 -5.01
CA ALA A 36 16.38 3.90 -3.84
C ALA A 36 15.12 4.78 -3.99
N ARG A 37 14.96 5.45 -5.14
CA ARG A 37 13.79 6.28 -5.44
C ARG A 37 12.51 5.48 -5.53
N ILE A 38 12.57 4.25 -6.07
CA ILE A 38 11.42 3.35 -6.11
C ILE A 38 11.03 2.92 -4.68
N GLU A 39 12.00 2.52 -3.86
CA GLU A 39 11.75 2.14 -2.46
C GLU A 39 11.23 3.30 -1.59
N ALA A 40 11.63 4.54 -1.89
CA ALA A 40 11.11 5.74 -1.24
C ALA A 40 9.72 6.15 -1.75
N GLY A 41 9.21 5.52 -2.81
CA GLY A 41 7.93 5.87 -3.45
C GLY A 41 7.96 7.17 -4.26
N GLU A 42 9.17 7.67 -4.60
CA GLU A 42 9.39 8.88 -5.40
C GLU A 42 9.26 8.63 -6.90
N SER A 43 9.45 7.39 -7.32
CA SER A 43 9.29 6.96 -8.72
C SER A 43 8.67 5.57 -8.81
N LEU A 44 8.07 5.26 -9.95
CA LEU A 44 7.55 3.92 -10.25
C LEU A 44 8.51 3.19 -11.19
N PRO A 45 8.65 1.86 -11.06
CA PRO A 45 9.38 1.07 -12.04
C PRO A 45 8.66 1.07 -13.39
N SER A 46 9.42 0.90 -14.47
CA SER A 46 8.83 0.49 -15.75
C SER A 46 8.23 -0.92 -15.63
N VAL A 47 7.38 -1.33 -16.58
CA VAL A 47 6.84 -2.70 -16.62
C VAL A 47 7.97 -3.74 -16.69
N VAL A 48 9.00 -3.47 -17.50
CA VAL A 48 10.17 -4.35 -17.63
C VAL A 48 10.92 -4.46 -16.30
N THR A 49 11.15 -3.34 -15.63
CA THR A 49 11.80 -3.31 -14.31
C THR A 49 10.98 -4.07 -13.27
N LEU A 50 9.65 -3.88 -13.25
CA LEU A 50 8.75 -4.58 -12.35
C LEU A 50 8.81 -6.11 -12.55
N GLN A 51 8.83 -6.57 -13.80
CA GLN A 51 8.97 -7.99 -14.11
C GLN A 51 10.31 -8.55 -13.63
N ARG A 52 11.41 -7.82 -13.83
CA ARG A 52 12.74 -8.21 -13.32
C ARG A 52 12.75 -8.30 -11.79
N MET A 53 12.17 -7.30 -11.11
CA MET A 53 12.02 -7.28 -9.65
C MET A 53 11.23 -8.49 -9.15
N ALA A 54 10.07 -8.76 -9.75
CA ALA A 54 9.23 -9.89 -9.39
C ALA A 54 9.98 -11.22 -9.53
N LYS A 55 10.71 -11.39 -10.64
CA LYS A 55 11.53 -12.58 -10.91
C LYS A 55 12.60 -12.81 -9.85
N ILE A 56 13.41 -11.81 -9.52
CA ILE A 56 14.52 -11.98 -8.56
C ILE A 56 14.05 -12.13 -7.10
N LEU A 57 12.84 -11.66 -6.79
CA LEU A 57 12.20 -11.79 -5.49
C LEU A 57 11.28 -13.01 -5.41
N ALA A 58 11.20 -13.85 -6.46
CA ALA A 58 10.35 -15.03 -6.53
C ALA A 58 8.86 -14.76 -6.21
N VAL A 59 8.35 -13.63 -6.69
CA VAL A 59 6.93 -13.22 -6.56
C VAL A 59 6.35 -12.87 -7.93
N THR A 60 5.04 -12.69 -8.01
CA THR A 60 4.39 -12.14 -9.20
C THR A 60 4.41 -10.60 -9.19
N PRO A 61 4.29 -9.93 -10.36
CA PRO A 61 4.08 -8.49 -10.40
C PRO A 61 2.85 -8.03 -9.59
N ASN A 62 1.77 -8.82 -9.56
CA ASN A 62 0.57 -8.51 -8.79
C ASN A 62 0.83 -8.53 -7.28
N ASP A 63 1.67 -9.45 -6.81
CA ASP A 63 2.09 -9.47 -5.41
C ASP A 63 2.79 -8.16 -5.05
N LEU A 64 3.64 -7.62 -5.91
CA LEU A 64 4.29 -6.33 -5.65
C LEU A 64 3.29 -5.16 -5.67
N LEU A 65 2.33 -5.19 -6.59
CA LEU A 65 1.35 -4.12 -6.80
C LEU A 65 0.23 -4.10 -5.74
N ASN A 66 0.06 -5.19 -4.98
CA ASN A 66 -0.80 -5.26 -3.80
C ASN A 66 -2.29 -5.02 -4.10
N PHE A 67 -2.79 -5.50 -5.25
CA PHE A 67 -4.20 -5.33 -5.66
C PHE A 67 -5.20 -5.92 -4.65
N GLU A 68 -4.82 -6.94 -3.87
CA GLU A 68 -5.71 -7.60 -2.89
C GLU A 68 -5.95 -6.79 -1.61
N ASN A 69 -5.01 -5.92 -1.21
CA ASN A 69 -5.14 -5.10 0.01
C ASN A 69 -5.77 -3.72 -0.25
N ASP A 70 -5.89 -3.32 -1.51
CA ASP A 70 -6.64 -2.12 -1.88
C ASP A 70 -8.13 -2.37 -1.67
N GLU A 71 -8.68 -3.58 -1.87
CA GLU A 71 -10.12 -3.84 -1.67
C GLU A 71 -10.57 -3.69 -0.21
N ALA A 72 -9.92 -4.37 0.74
CA ALA A 72 -10.30 -4.28 2.15
C ALA A 72 -10.13 -2.86 2.73
N ASN A 73 -9.08 -2.13 2.31
CA ASN A 73 -8.90 -0.74 2.69
C ASN A 73 -9.87 0.19 1.98
N THR A 74 -10.23 -0.09 0.71
CA THR A 74 -11.25 0.65 -0.03
C THR A 74 -12.61 0.47 0.62
N ILE A 75 -12.99 -0.76 0.99
CA ILE A 75 -14.24 -1.07 1.72
C ILE A 75 -14.26 -0.36 3.07
N LYS A 76 -13.16 -0.42 3.83
CA LYS A 76 -13.07 0.30 5.12
C LYS A 76 -13.16 1.81 4.95
N THR A 77 -12.64 2.34 3.85
CA THR A 77 -12.68 3.79 3.55
C THR A 77 -14.07 4.21 3.08
N SER A 78 -14.72 3.43 2.23
CA SER A 78 -16.10 3.70 1.78
C SER A 78 -17.08 3.63 2.94
N LEU A 79 -17.01 2.59 3.78
CA LEU A 79 -17.86 2.46 4.97
C LEU A 79 -17.73 3.67 5.91
N LYS A 80 -16.52 4.20 6.10
CA LYS A 80 -16.31 5.42 6.90
C LYS A 80 -16.92 6.65 6.24
N SER A 81 -16.82 6.76 4.91
CA SER A 81 -17.44 7.84 4.16
C SER A 81 -18.96 7.80 4.29
N ASP A 82 -19.57 6.64 4.05
CA ASP A 82 -21.01 6.42 4.14
C ASP A 82 -21.54 6.76 5.53
N ILE A 83 -20.82 6.34 6.59
CA ILE A 83 -21.16 6.69 7.97
C ILE A 83 -21.11 8.20 8.19
N ASN A 84 -20.06 8.89 7.73
CA ASN A 84 -19.95 10.34 7.87
C ASN A 84 -21.09 11.08 7.14
N ASP A 85 -21.46 10.62 5.95
CA ASP A 85 -22.56 11.21 5.19
C ASP A 85 -23.89 11.06 5.94
N ILE A 86 -24.16 9.87 6.51
CA ILE A 86 -25.34 9.64 7.36
C ILE A 86 -25.32 10.53 8.60
N LEU A 87 -24.17 10.64 9.27
CA LEU A 87 -24.02 11.47 10.48
C LEU A 87 -24.23 12.96 10.19
N SER A 88 -23.88 13.43 8.98
CA SER A 88 -24.08 14.82 8.57
C SER A 88 -25.57 15.21 8.49
N LEU A 89 -26.46 14.23 8.31
CA LEU A 89 -27.90 14.41 8.21
C LEU A 89 -28.63 14.22 9.55
N ALA A 90 -27.92 13.78 10.59
CA ALA A 90 -28.52 13.44 11.88
C ALA A 90 -28.77 14.68 12.76
N LYS A 91 -29.87 14.66 13.50
CA LYS A 91 -30.17 15.68 14.53
C LYS A 91 -29.32 15.46 15.78
N GLU A 92 -29.15 16.51 16.58
CA GLU A 92 -28.34 16.50 17.80
C GLU A 92 -28.72 15.35 18.78
N GLU A 93 -30.02 15.13 18.99
CA GLU A 93 -30.55 14.05 19.83
C GLU A 93 -30.12 12.66 19.34
N GLN A 94 -30.10 12.46 18.01
CA GLN A 94 -29.69 11.21 17.38
C GLN A 94 -28.17 11.00 17.50
N LEU A 95 -27.38 12.07 17.35
CA LEU A 95 -25.93 12.01 17.51
C LEU A 95 -25.52 11.61 18.94
N ILE A 96 -26.24 12.10 19.96
CA ILE A 96 -26.01 11.71 21.37
C ILE A 96 -26.26 10.21 21.57
N LEU A 97 -27.34 9.67 21.00
CA LEU A 97 -27.65 8.25 21.07
C LEU A 97 -26.61 7.41 20.32
N ILE A 98 -26.25 7.80 19.10
CA ILE A 98 -25.25 7.12 18.28
C ILE A 98 -23.89 7.09 18.99
N LYS A 99 -23.45 8.20 19.61
CA LYS A 99 -22.22 8.25 20.41
C LYS A 99 -22.22 7.22 21.53
N LYS A 100 -23.33 7.09 22.27
CA LYS A 100 -23.45 6.10 23.36
C LYS A 100 -23.37 4.66 22.84
N LEU A 101 -24.00 4.38 21.70
CA LEU A 101 -23.97 3.06 21.08
C LEU A 101 -22.58 2.69 20.56
N ILE A 102 -21.89 3.61 19.89
CA ILE A 102 -20.52 3.38 19.39
C ILE A 102 -19.57 3.11 20.56
N LEU A 103 -19.65 3.88 21.64
CA LEU A 103 -18.84 3.67 22.86
C LEU A 103 -19.11 2.33 23.57
N ALA A 104 -20.27 1.71 23.32
CA ALA A 104 -20.59 0.41 23.89
C ALA A 104 -20.05 -0.76 23.04
N VAL A 105 -19.72 -0.50 21.77
CA VAL A 105 -19.28 -1.52 20.80
C VAL A 105 -17.76 -1.50 20.58
N LEU A 106 -17.13 -0.33 20.69
CA LEU A 106 -15.67 -0.14 20.61
C LEU A 106 -15.01 -0.21 21.98
#